data_AF-A0A1Y6M021-F1
#
_entry.id   AF-A0A1Y6M021-F1
#
_cell.length_a   1.000
_cell.length_b   1.000
_cell.length_c   1.000
_cell.angle_alpha   90.00
_cell.angle_beta   90.00
_cell.angle_gamma   90.00
#
_symmetry.space_group_name_H-M   'P 1'
#
loop_
_entity.id
_entity.type
_entity.pdbx_description
1 polymer ?
#
loop_
_entity_poly.entity_id
_entity_poly.type
_entity_poly.pdbx_seq_one_letter_code
_entity_poly.pdbx_strand_id
1 'polypeptide(L)'
;MTQEEQNALLEKLEQWDEAAPSIESSRRGSTATQNFPTVLSDRSEQTSSEFERQKEFSTTAHDELERITELPEYTTLLSTQATQRDRFLHWTAAQRMSLTASHSDQRKNILTTHESAAEDLAEHHADALAEAEDKQIVAEAALREVHLIEKFSAETCLRHREAYCSGMLSNGEAHGRNITDVDLERLEIARREKEMIQGRHFSAINVLRGEQGRRIKLRKQRQDRELQELARQQRREELEFERKCSAEVSKLEGGLAEKKRKLEWRWELQMALLAKKLWQAEGGMEENFRLPTAKWTASEPGRLVSASAELIVDEAIEMESQAAAREFKVG
;
A
#
# COMPACT_ATOMS: atom_id res chain seq x y z
N MET A 1 -1.24 24.34 -27.86
CA MET A 1 -0.22 24.55 -26.81
C MET A 1 0.53 25.80 -27.20
N THR A 2 0.34 26.89 -26.47
CA THR A 2 0.93 28.18 -26.80
C THR A 2 2.38 28.24 -26.30
N GLN A 3 3.23 29.09 -26.90
CA GLN A 3 4.62 29.26 -26.48
C GLN A 3 4.73 29.65 -24.98
N GLU A 4 3.71 30.36 -24.50
CA GLU A 4 3.57 30.77 -23.09
C GLU A 4 3.37 29.57 -22.16
N GLU A 5 2.63 28.54 -22.59
CA GLU A 5 2.45 27.30 -21.81
C GLU A 5 3.76 26.48 -21.74
N GLN A 6 4.58 26.52 -22.79
CA GLN A 6 5.90 25.86 -22.79
C GLN A 6 6.89 26.59 -21.88
N ASN A 7 6.89 27.93 -21.90
CA ASN A 7 7.74 28.72 -21.03
C ASN A 7 7.34 28.56 -19.55
N ALA A 8 6.04 28.50 -19.24
CA ALA A 8 5.54 28.27 -17.89
C ALA A 8 5.90 26.87 -17.36
N LEU A 9 6.04 25.87 -18.24
CA LEU A 9 6.51 24.54 -17.86
C LEU A 9 8.03 24.50 -17.62
N LEU A 10 8.81 25.25 -18.41
CA LEU A 10 10.26 25.36 -18.20
C LEU A 10 10.59 26.10 -16.90
N GLU A 11 9.89 27.19 -16.60
CA GLU A 11 10.06 27.95 -15.36
C GLU A 11 9.66 27.12 -14.12
N LYS A 12 8.65 26.25 -14.25
CA LYS A 12 8.30 25.27 -13.21
C LYS A 12 9.34 24.18 -13.02
N LEU A 13 10.10 23.79 -14.05
CA LEU A 13 11.18 22.82 -13.89
C LEU A 13 12.40 23.44 -13.20
N GLU A 14 12.71 24.70 -13.51
CA GLU A 14 13.84 25.43 -12.90
C GLU A 14 13.65 25.63 -11.39
N GLN A 15 12.40 25.83 -10.93
CA GLN A 15 12.07 25.90 -9.50
C GLN A 15 12.25 24.58 -8.74
N TRP A 16 12.30 23.43 -9.42
CA TRP A 16 12.55 22.14 -8.78
C TRP A 16 14.04 21.85 -8.62
N ASP A 17 14.89 22.44 -9.48
CA ASP A 17 16.34 22.31 -9.38
C ASP A 17 16.96 23.25 -8.32
N GLU A 18 16.32 24.38 -8.01
CA GLU A 18 16.78 25.29 -6.93
C GLU A 18 16.47 24.78 -5.50
N ALA A 19 15.60 23.77 -5.35
CA ALA A 19 15.17 23.26 -4.04
C ALA A 19 15.95 22.03 -3.55
N ALA A 20 17.05 21.65 -4.20
CA ALA A 20 17.92 20.57 -3.75
C ALA A 20 18.97 21.09 -2.74
N PRO A 21 18.97 20.64 -1.47
CA PRO A 21 20.05 20.98 -0.55
C PRO A 21 21.36 20.30 -0.98
N SER A 22 22.33 21.11 -1.38
CA SER A 22 23.73 20.75 -1.60
C SER A 22 24.33 20.16 -0.33
N ILE A 23 24.57 18.85 -0.30
CA ILE A 23 25.34 18.19 0.76
C ILE A 23 26.82 18.45 0.49
N GLU A 24 27.35 19.46 1.17
CA GLU A 24 28.77 19.77 1.25
C GLU A 24 29.54 18.61 1.92
N SER A 25 30.26 17.86 1.09
CA SER A 25 31.33 16.96 1.52
C SER A 25 32.51 17.78 2.08
N SER A 26 32.51 18.02 3.39
CA SER A 26 33.65 18.59 4.09
C SER A 26 34.82 17.60 4.14
N ARG A 27 35.76 17.76 3.20
CA ARG A 27 37.12 17.26 3.32
C ARG A 27 37.87 18.15 4.32
N ARG A 28 38.38 17.56 5.40
CA ARG A 28 39.49 18.12 6.18
C ARG A 28 40.65 17.14 6.13
N GLY A 29 41.71 17.56 5.45
CA GLY A 29 43.03 16.93 5.50
C GLY A 29 43.96 17.60 6.51
N SER A 30 45.20 17.10 6.49
CA SER A 30 46.42 17.50 7.22
C SER A 30 46.65 16.83 8.58
N THR A 31 47.85 16.33 8.93
CA THR A 31 49.17 16.30 8.26
C THR A 31 50.07 15.31 8.99
N ALA A 32 51.10 14.85 8.27
CA ALA A 32 52.16 13.96 8.69
C ALA A 32 53.10 14.48 9.80
N THR A 33 53.72 13.56 10.54
CA THR A 33 55.11 13.60 11.07
C THR A 33 55.35 12.24 11.76
N GLN A 34 56.17 11.33 11.26
CA GLN A 34 57.64 11.23 11.22
C GLN A 34 58.12 10.01 12.02
N ASN A 35 59.25 9.47 11.57
CA ASN A 35 59.84 8.19 11.91
C ASN A 35 60.44 8.11 13.33
N PHE A 36 60.37 6.90 13.91
CA PHE A 36 61.35 6.11 14.71
C PHE A 36 62.45 6.83 15.53
N PRO A 37 62.74 6.35 16.76
CA PRO A 37 63.69 5.24 16.87
C PRO A 37 63.38 4.17 17.95
N THR A 38 63.83 2.96 17.61
CA THR A 38 64.20 1.88 18.51
C THR A 38 65.15 2.35 19.61
N VAL A 39 64.81 2.12 20.88
CA VAL A 39 65.76 2.00 22.00
C VAL A 39 65.32 0.85 22.90
N LEU A 40 66.24 -0.10 23.04
CA LEU A 40 66.28 -1.14 24.07
C LEU A 40 66.62 -0.50 25.44
N SER A 41 65.78 -0.75 26.45
CA SER A 41 66.14 -0.95 27.87
C SER A 41 64.83 -1.10 28.62
N ASP A 42 64.50 -2.31 29.07
CA ASP A 42 64.89 -2.83 30.38
C ASP A 42 64.00 -2.24 31.48
N ARG A 43 63.46 -3.14 32.32
CA ARG A 43 62.78 -2.88 33.60
C ARG A 43 61.28 -2.54 33.58
N SER A 44 60.44 -3.57 33.71
CA SER A 44 59.63 -3.74 34.94
C SER A 44 58.96 -5.12 35.00
N GLU A 45 59.59 -6.00 35.77
CA GLU A 45 58.93 -7.13 36.41
C GLU A 45 57.84 -6.58 37.35
N GLN A 46 56.63 -6.38 36.81
CA GLN A 46 55.49 -5.90 37.59
C GLN A 46 54.18 -6.48 37.05
N THR A 47 54.15 -7.77 36.72
CA THR A 47 52.95 -8.41 36.15
C THR A 47 52.47 -9.63 36.93
N SER A 48 53.23 -10.13 37.92
CA SER A 48 52.75 -11.17 38.84
C SER A 48 52.03 -10.57 40.05
N SER A 49 52.57 -9.49 40.64
CA SER A 49 52.02 -8.84 41.83
C SER A 49 50.68 -8.13 41.57
N GLU A 50 50.50 -7.53 40.39
CA GLU A 50 49.26 -6.84 40.03
C GLU A 50 48.14 -7.82 39.65
N PHE A 51 48.49 -8.94 39.03
CA PHE A 51 47.58 -10.04 38.72
C PHE A 51 47.16 -10.82 39.98
N GLU A 52 48.09 -11.07 40.92
CA GLU A 52 47.78 -11.64 42.24
C GLU A 52 46.90 -10.70 43.05
N ARG A 53 47.17 -9.38 43.08
CA ARG A 53 46.31 -8.38 43.73
C ARG A 53 44.91 -8.31 43.11
N GLN A 54 44.79 -8.35 41.78
CA GLN A 54 43.48 -8.40 41.12
C GLN A 54 42.71 -9.69 41.43
N LYS A 55 43.41 -10.80 41.56
CA LYS A 55 42.83 -12.10 41.90
C LYS A 55 42.38 -12.14 43.36
N GLU A 56 43.21 -11.65 44.29
CA GLU A 56 42.87 -11.48 45.70
C GLU A 56 41.66 -10.55 45.88
N PHE A 57 41.64 -9.41 45.19
CA PHE A 57 40.52 -8.47 45.16
C PHE A 57 39.23 -9.11 44.64
N SER A 58 39.33 -10.00 43.64
CA SER A 58 38.17 -10.71 43.10
C SER A 58 37.61 -11.76 44.05
N THR A 59 38.47 -12.44 44.83
CA THR A 59 38.05 -13.41 45.85
C THR A 59 37.47 -12.74 47.08
N THR A 60 38.07 -11.64 47.57
CA THR A 60 37.53 -10.90 48.72
C THR A 60 36.20 -10.23 48.39
N ALA A 61 36.07 -9.65 47.19
CA ALA A 61 34.80 -9.11 46.71
C ALA A 61 33.71 -10.18 46.55
N HIS A 62 34.09 -11.44 46.27
CA HIS A 62 33.16 -12.57 46.20
C HIS A 62 32.68 -12.98 47.59
N ASP A 63 33.60 -13.14 48.55
CA ASP A 63 33.29 -13.49 49.94
C ASP A 63 32.44 -12.42 50.64
N GLU A 64 32.68 -11.14 50.33
CA GLU A 64 31.86 -10.01 50.80
C GLU A 64 30.46 -10.03 50.16
N LEU A 65 30.36 -10.36 48.87
CA LEU A 65 29.08 -10.48 48.19
C LEU A 65 28.25 -11.62 48.78
N GLU A 66 28.86 -12.77 49.09
CA GLU A 66 28.19 -13.89 49.75
C GLU A 66 27.60 -13.49 51.10
N ARG A 67 28.39 -12.81 51.96
CA ARG A 67 27.89 -12.30 53.25
C ARG A 67 26.72 -11.33 53.09
N ILE A 68 26.78 -10.43 52.11
CA ILE A 68 25.69 -9.46 51.87
C ILE A 68 24.45 -10.16 51.31
N THR A 69 24.62 -11.22 50.52
CA THR A 69 23.48 -11.98 49.98
C THR A 69 22.69 -12.71 51.05
N GLU A 70 23.30 -13.00 52.20
CA GLU A 70 22.64 -13.60 53.36
C GLU A 70 21.87 -12.57 54.21
N LEU A 71 22.05 -11.27 53.97
CA LEU A 71 21.38 -10.23 54.75
C LEU A 71 19.88 -10.10 54.37
N PRO A 72 18.98 -10.02 55.38
CA PRO A 72 17.54 -9.91 55.12
C PRO A 72 17.17 -8.59 54.43
N GLU A 73 17.89 -7.51 54.68
CA GLU A 73 17.65 -6.21 54.03
C GLU A 73 17.98 -6.25 52.53
N TYR A 74 19.03 -6.98 52.15
CA TYR A 74 19.43 -7.15 50.75
C TYR A 74 18.43 -8.02 50.00
N THR A 75 18.06 -9.18 50.55
CA THR A 75 17.11 -10.11 49.93
C THR A 75 15.72 -9.50 49.78
N THR A 76 15.24 -8.77 50.80
CA THR A 76 13.98 -8.03 50.71
C THR A 76 14.04 -6.96 49.62
N LEU A 77 15.10 -6.14 49.56
CA LEU A 77 15.26 -5.14 48.51
C LEU A 77 15.26 -5.77 47.12
N LEU A 78 16.03 -6.84 46.90
CA LEU A 78 16.03 -7.57 45.63
C LEU A 78 14.64 -8.12 45.26
N SER A 79 13.90 -8.67 46.21
CA SER A 79 12.53 -9.15 45.98
C SER A 79 11.59 -8.03 45.54
N THR A 80 11.73 -6.83 46.12
CA THR A 80 10.93 -5.67 45.71
C THR A 80 11.29 -5.17 44.31
N GLN A 81 12.58 -5.18 43.95
CA GLN A 81 13.04 -4.83 42.61
C GLN A 81 12.54 -5.85 41.58
N ALA A 82 12.60 -7.14 41.89
CA ALA A 82 12.03 -8.21 41.05
C ALA A 82 10.52 -8.03 40.83
N THR A 83 9.76 -7.73 41.89
CA THR A 83 8.32 -7.45 41.78
C THR A 83 8.04 -6.21 40.91
N GLN A 84 8.86 -5.16 41.04
CA GLN A 84 8.76 -3.96 40.20
C GLN A 84 9.07 -4.26 38.73
N ARG A 85 10.09 -5.08 38.46
CA ARG A 85 10.43 -5.58 37.12
C ARG A 85 9.24 -6.30 36.50
N ASP A 86 8.66 -7.26 37.21
CA ASP A 86 7.59 -8.10 36.69
C ASP A 86 6.33 -7.29 36.41
N ARG A 87 6.00 -6.34 37.30
CA ARG A 87 4.92 -5.37 37.07
C ARG A 87 5.17 -4.50 35.85
N PHE A 88 6.41 -4.03 35.66
CA PHE A 88 6.79 -3.25 34.49
C PHE A 88 6.66 -4.08 33.20
N LEU A 89 7.17 -5.31 33.17
CA LEU A 89 7.08 -6.22 32.02
C LEU A 89 5.63 -6.57 31.68
N HIS A 90 4.80 -6.83 32.68
CA HIS A 90 3.38 -7.08 32.46
C HIS A 90 2.68 -5.84 31.87
N TRP A 91 2.98 -4.65 32.41
CA TRP A 91 2.45 -3.40 31.89
C TRP A 91 2.92 -3.13 30.45
N THR A 92 4.21 -3.35 30.12
CA THR A 92 4.71 -3.13 28.76
C THR A 92 4.09 -4.10 27.76
N ALA A 93 3.93 -5.37 28.14
CA ALA A 93 3.24 -6.36 27.32
C ALA A 93 1.80 -5.93 27.03
N ALA A 94 1.06 -5.49 28.06
CA ALA A 94 -0.30 -5.00 27.89
C ALA A 94 -0.38 -3.76 26.97
N GLN A 95 0.57 -2.83 27.08
CA GLN A 95 0.63 -1.65 26.19
C GLN A 95 0.90 -2.04 24.74
N ARG A 96 1.86 -2.94 24.50
CA ARG A 96 2.17 -3.45 23.15
C ARG A 96 0.97 -4.17 22.54
N MET A 97 0.34 -5.07 23.31
CA MET A 97 -0.86 -5.78 22.87
C MET A 97 -2.00 -4.83 22.51
N SER A 98 -2.25 -3.80 23.34
CA SER A 98 -3.28 -2.80 23.07
C SER A 98 -2.99 -2.01 21.78
N LEU A 99 -1.73 -1.64 21.55
CA LEU A 99 -1.33 -0.92 20.34
C LEU A 99 -1.49 -1.79 19.09
N THR A 100 -1.00 -3.04 19.14
CA THR A 100 -1.13 -4.00 18.03
C THR A 100 -2.60 -4.31 17.74
N ALA A 101 -3.44 -4.46 18.76
CA ALA A 101 -4.88 -4.66 18.58
C ALA A 101 -5.51 -3.46 17.85
N SER A 102 -5.23 -2.24 18.30
CA SER A 102 -5.70 -1.01 17.65
C SER A 102 -5.23 -0.90 16.19
N HIS A 103 -3.96 -1.21 15.91
CA HIS A 103 -3.44 -1.22 14.54
C HIS A 103 -4.13 -2.27 13.68
N SER A 104 -4.39 -3.46 14.23
CA SER A 104 -5.08 -4.53 13.50
C SER A 104 -6.52 -4.16 13.15
N ASP A 105 -7.23 -3.49 14.04
CA ASP A 105 -8.61 -3.05 13.81
C ASP A 105 -8.67 -1.90 12.80
N GLN A 106 -7.75 -0.94 12.89
CA GLN A 106 -7.63 0.13 11.90
C GLN A 106 -7.26 -0.40 10.51
N ARG A 107 -6.34 -1.37 10.43
CA ARG A 107 -5.98 -2.01 9.16
C ARG A 107 -7.18 -2.71 8.53
N LYS A 108 -7.93 -3.49 9.31
CA LYS A 108 -9.17 -4.14 8.82
C LYS A 108 -10.15 -3.10 8.30
N ASN A 109 -10.37 -2.01 9.03
CA ASN A 109 -11.27 -0.96 8.60
C ASN A 109 -10.84 -0.37 7.26
N ILE A 110 -9.55 0.00 7.11
CA ILE A 110 -9.00 0.51 5.84
C ILE A 110 -9.25 -0.47 4.69
N LEU A 111 -8.93 -1.76 4.88
CA LEU A 111 -9.16 -2.79 3.87
C LEU A 111 -10.64 -2.89 3.49
N THR A 112 -11.56 -2.95 4.46
CA THR A 112 -12.99 -2.99 4.16
C THR A 112 -13.49 -1.74 3.42
N THR A 113 -12.93 -0.57 3.73
CA THR A 113 -13.27 0.66 2.98
C THR A 113 -12.70 0.67 1.57
N HIS A 114 -11.53 0.05 1.36
CA HIS A 114 -10.93 -0.10 0.03
C HIS A 114 -11.70 -1.09 -0.83
N GLU A 115 -12.09 -2.23 -0.26
CA GLU A 115 -12.90 -3.26 -0.91
C GLU A 115 -14.26 -2.67 -1.35
N SER A 116 -15.01 -2.07 -0.42
CA SER A 116 -16.29 -1.45 -0.74
C SER A 116 -16.19 -0.34 -1.80
N ALA A 117 -15.18 0.54 -1.72
CA ALA A 117 -14.98 1.57 -2.74
C ALA A 117 -14.65 0.99 -4.12
N ALA A 118 -13.93 -0.13 -4.19
CA ALA A 118 -13.63 -0.82 -5.44
C ALA A 118 -14.88 -1.51 -6.02
N GLU A 119 -15.68 -2.16 -5.16
CA GLU A 119 -16.96 -2.78 -5.54
C GLU A 119 -17.95 -1.73 -6.06
N ASP A 120 -18.14 -0.62 -5.34
CA ASP A 120 -19.03 0.48 -5.73
C ASP A 120 -18.63 1.05 -7.10
N LEU A 121 -17.34 1.26 -7.33
CA LEU A 121 -16.84 1.78 -8.60
C LEU A 121 -17.05 0.77 -9.74
N ALA A 122 -16.82 -0.52 -9.48
CA ALA A 122 -17.03 -1.58 -10.46
C ALA A 122 -18.51 -1.75 -10.81
N GLU A 123 -19.41 -1.67 -9.83
CA GLU A 123 -20.87 -1.70 -10.04
C GLU A 123 -21.31 -0.51 -10.90
N HIS A 124 -20.87 0.71 -10.55
CA HIS A 124 -21.13 1.90 -11.36
C HIS A 124 -20.60 1.78 -12.80
N HIS A 125 -19.43 1.16 -12.98
CA HIS A 125 -18.88 0.91 -14.31
C HIS A 125 -19.71 -0.09 -15.11
N ALA A 126 -20.20 -1.15 -14.47
CA ALA A 126 -21.06 -2.16 -15.07
C ALA A 126 -22.41 -1.56 -15.49
N ASP A 127 -23.06 -0.79 -14.62
CA ASP A 127 -24.32 -0.10 -14.91
C ASP A 127 -24.18 0.88 -16.09
N ALA A 128 -23.11 1.67 -16.10
CA ALA A 128 -22.84 2.62 -17.18
C ALA A 128 -22.56 1.93 -18.53
N LEU A 129 -22.03 0.70 -18.51
CA LEU A 129 -21.86 -0.11 -19.72
C LEU A 129 -23.19 -0.70 -20.18
N ALA A 130 -23.98 -1.27 -19.27
CA ALA A 130 -25.29 -1.83 -19.57
C ALA A 130 -26.23 -0.77 -20.17
N GLU A 131 -26.33 0.41 -19.55
CA GLU A 131 -27.16 1.52 -20.05
C GLU A 131 -26.72 1.98 -21.45
N ALA A 132 -25.42 1.90 -21.73
CA ALA A 132 -24.89 2.25 -23.03
C ALA A 132 -25.14 1.20 -24.11
N GLU A 133 -25.15 -0.08 -23.74
CA GLU A 133 -25.52 -1.19 -24.63
C GLU A 133 -27.01 -1.13 -24.95
N ASP A 134 -27.86 -0.86 -23.96
CA ASP A 134 -29.31 -0.66 -24.17
C ASP A 134 -29.59 0.48 -25.16
N LYS A 135 -28.92 1.62 -24.98
CA LYS A 135 -29.00 2.76 -25.94
C LYS A 135 -28.58 2.36 -27.36
N GLN A 136 -27.61 1.45 -27.51
CA GLN A 136 -27.17 0.96 -28.81
C GLN A 136 -28.20 0.04 -29.46
N ILE A 137 -28.78 -0.86 -28.68
CA ILE A 137 -29.85 -1.76 -29.12
C ILE A 137 -31.05 -0.94 -29.59
N VAL A 138 -31.47 0.07 -28.82
CA VAL A 138 -32.57 0.97 -29.18
C VAL A 138 -32.26 1.73 -30.48
N ALA A 139 -31.05 2.28 -30.62
CA ALA A 139 -30.66 2.98 -31.84
C ALA A 139 -30.64 2.07 -33.07
N GLU A 140 -30.16 0.83 -32.94
CA GLU A 140 -30.17 -0.14 -34.04
C GLU A 140 -31.59 -0.58 -34.39
N ALA A 141 -32.45 -0.81 -33.38
CA ALA A 141 -33.85 -1.14 -33.58
C ALA A 141 -34.61 -0.05 -34.35
N ALA A 142 -34.44 1.22 -33.94
CA ALA A 142 -35.03 2.37 -34.62
C ALA A 142 -34.53 2.49 -36.07
N LEU A 143 -33.24 2.29 -36.32
CA LEU A 143 -32.69 2.31 -37.68
C LEU A 143 -33.28 1.19 -38.55
N ARG A 144 -33.47 0.00 -37.99
CA ARG A 144 -34.10 -1.13 -38.68
C ARG A 144 -35.57 -0.85 -39.01
N GLU A 145 -36.32 -0.20 -38.12
CA GLU A 145 -37.70 0.22 -38.39
C GLU A 145 -37.77 1.17 -39.59
N VAL A 146 -36.90 2.20 -39.61
CA VAL A 146 -36.79 3.12 -40.76
C VAL A 146 -36.44 2.36 -42.05
N HIS A 147 -35.49 1.42 -41.99
CA HIS A 147 -35.13 0.58 -43.13
C HIS A 147 -36.31 -0.28 -43.63
N LEU A 148 -37.16 -0.80 -42.74
CA LEU A 148 -38.35 -1.56 -43.12
C LEU A 148 -39.35 -0.68 -43.87
N ILE A 149 -39.61 0.53 -43.38
CA ILE A 149 -40.49 1.50 -44.03
C ILE A 149 -39.95 1.88 -45.42
N GLU A 150 -38.64 2.14 -45.54
CA GLU A 150 -38.00 2.46 -46.82
C GLU A 150 -38.12 1.29 -47.82
N LYS A 151 -37.89 0.04 -47.38
CA LYS A 151 -38.09 -1.15 -48.22
C LYS A 151 -39.51 -1.27 -48.72
N PHE A 152 -40.49 -1.12 -47.83
CA PHE A 152 -41.91 -1.24 -48.18
C PHE A 152 -42.34 -0.13 -49.14
N SER A 153 -41.88 1.10 -48.92
CA SER A 153 -42.13 2.24 -49.79
C SER A 153 -41.55 2.03 -51.19
N ALA A 154 -40.28 1.61 -51.27
CA ALA A 154 -39.62 1.33 -52.54
C ALA A 154 -40.28 0.18 -53.30
N GLU A 155 -40.70 -0.89 -52.61
CA GLU A 155 -41.42 -2.00 -53.22
C GLU A 155 -42.79 -1.56 -53.74
N THR A 156 -43.54 -0.79 -52.95
CA THR A 156 -44.85 -0.26 -53.36
C THR A 156 -44.72 0.67 -54.57
N CYS A 157 -43.71 1.54 -54.57
CA CYS A 157 -43.39 2.42 -55.70
C CYS A 157 -43.05 1.61 -56.96
N LEU A 158 -42.20 0.57 -56.83
CA LEU A 158 -41.86 -0.31 -57.94
C LEU A 158 -43.10 -1.02 -58.49
N ARG A 159 -43.93 -1.64 -57.64
CA ARG A 159 -45.17 -2.30 -58.06
C ARG A 159 -46.12 -1.32 -58.78
N HIS A 160 -46.24 -0.09 -58.29
CA HIS A 160 -47.06 0.93 -58.94
C HIS A 160 -46.53 1.31 -60.33
N ARG A 161 -45.21 1.49 -60.46
CA ARG A 161 -44.57 1.76 -61.76
C ARG A 161 -44.68 0.57 -62.71
N GLU A 162 -44.56 -0.65 -62.22
CA GLU A 162 -44.73 -1.87 -63.02
C GLU A 162 -46.17 -2.02 -63.53
N ALA A 163 -47.16 -1.80 -62.66
CA ALA A 163 -48.57 -1.79 -63.06
C ALA A 163 -48.84 -0.74 -64.13
N TYR A 164 -48.37 0.50 -63.91
CA TYR A 164 -48.47 1.58 -64.89
C TYR A 164 -47.83 1.22 -66.24
N CYS A 165 -46.57 0.78 -66.26
CA CYS A 165 -45.88 0.42 -67.51
C CYS A 165 -46.40 -0.88 -68.15
N SER A 166 -47.14 -1.73 -67.43
CA SER A 166 -47.82 -2.90 -68.02
C SER A 166 -49.12 -2.56 -68.72
N GLY A 167 -49.61 -1.33 -68.57
CA GLY A 167 -50.89 -0.90 -69.12
C GLY A 167 -52.11 -1.34 -68.31
N MET A 168 -51.90 -1.93 -67.12
CA MET A 168 -52.96 -2.49 -66.28
C MET A 168 -53.23 -1.61 -65.06
N LEU A 169 -54.51 -1.34 -64.79
CA LEU A 169 -54.99 -0.77 -63.54
C LEU A 169 -54.95 -1.82 -62.42
N SER A 170 -55.03 -1.38 -61.16
CA SER A 170 -55.05 -2.26 -59.99
C SER A 170 -56.20 -3.27 -59.96
N ASN A 171 -57.24 -3.07 -60.79
CA ASN A 171 -58.40 -3.96 -60.97
C ASN A 171 -58.26 -4.94 -62.16
N GLY A 172 -57.11 -4.92 -62.87
CA GLY A 172 -56.85 -5.79 -64.02
C GLY A 172 -57.33 -5.24 -65.37
N GLU A 173 -57.95 -4.05 -65.39
CA GLU A 173 -58.42 -3.42 -66.63
C GLU A 173 -57.31 -2.64 -67.33
N ALA A 174 -57.38 -2.54 -68.66
CA ALA A 174 -56.43 -1.74 -69.42
C ALA A 174 -56.64 -0.24 -69.17
N HIS A 175 -55.59 0.48 -68.76
CA HIS A 175 -55.69 1.91 -68.40
C HIS A 175 -55.70 2.86 -69.60
N GLY A 176 -55.43 2.37 -70.82
CA GLY A 176 -55.47 3.13 -72.07
C GLY A 176 -54.46 4.28 -72.24
N ARG A 177 -53.53 4.51 -71.29
CA ARG A 177 -52.49 5.55 -71.39
C ARG A 177 -51.32 5.09 -72.27
N ASN A 178 -50.78 6.02 -73.04
CA ASN A 178 -49.56 5.81 -73.83
C ASN A 178 -48.35 5.86 -72.90
N ILE A 179 -47.62 4.73 -72.81
CA ILE A 179 -46.38 4.63 -72.04
C ILE A 179 -45.28 5.34 -72.83
N THR A 180 -44.55 6.26 -72.18
CA THR A 180 -43.44 6.99 -72.80
C THR A 180 -42.09 6.37 -72.42
N ASP A 181 -41.04 6.65 -73.20
CA ASP A 181 -39.68 6.19 -72.89
C ASP A 181 -39.21 6.67 -71.51
N VAL A 182 -39.63 7.86 -71.10
CA VAL A 182 -39.38 8.44 -69.77
C VAL A 182 -39.98 7.58 -68.64
N ASP A 183 -41.12 6.94 -68.88
CA ASP A 183 -41.77 6.07 -67.89
C ASP A 183 -41.02 4.74 -67.72
N LEU A 184 -40.45 4.22 -68.82
CA LEU A 184 -39.59 3.03 -68.80
C LEU A 184 -38.27 3.31 -68.07
N GLU A 185 -37.64 4.47 -68.32
CA GLU A 185 -36.45 4.90 -67.58
C GLU A 185 -36.73 5.02 -66.07
N ARG A 186 -37.87 5.62 -65.69
CA ARG A 186 -38.29 5.72 -64.28
C ARG A 186 -38.53 4.36 -63.64
N LEU A 187 -39.04 3.39 -64.39
CA LEU A 187 -39.19 2.01 -63.92
C LEU A 187 -37.83 1.35 -63.68
N GLU A 188 -36.88 1.55 -64.60
CA GLU A 188 -35.52 1.03 -64.44
C GLU A 188 -34.81 1.64 -63.23
N ILE A 189 -34.97 2.95 -63.01
CA ILE A 189 -34.46 3.64 -61.81
C ILE A 189 -35.02 3.00 -60.54
N ALA A 190 -36.34 2.72 -60.47
CA ALA A 190 -36.95 2.08 -59.31
C ALA A 190 -36.41 0.66 -59.05
N ARG A 191 -36.10 -0.11 -60.10
CA ARG A 191 -35.50 -1.44 -59.97
C ARG A 191 -34.09 -1.36 -59.38
N ARG A 192 -33.26 -0.46 -59.92
CA ARG A 192 -31.92 -0.21 -59.38
C ARG A 192 -31.97 0.27 -57.93
N GLU A 193 -32.92 1.13 -57.60
CA GLU A 193 -33.13 1.61 -56.23
C GLU A 193 -33.44 0.45 -55.28
N LYS A 194 -34.35 -0.46 -55.65
CA LYS A 194 -34.67 -1.67 -54.89
C LYS A 194 -33.45 -2.56 -54.65
N GLU A 195 -32.62 -2.76 -55.68
CA GLU A 195 -31.39 -3.56 -55.58
C GLU A 195 -30.36 -2.92 -54.63
N MET A 196 -30.19 -1.60 -54.68
CA MET A 196 -29.21 -0.87 -53.87
C MET A 196 -29.63 -0.68 -52.40
N ILE A 197 -30.92 -0.73 -52.09
CA ILE A 197 -31.47 -0.49 -50.74
C ILE A 197 -30.83 -1.42 -49.69
N GLN A 198 -30.68 -2.71 -50.00
CA GLN A 198 -30.12 -3.67 -49.03
C GLN A 198 -28.66 -3.35 -48.69
N GLY A 199 -27.85 -3.01 -49.70
CA GLY A 199 -26.44 -2.66 -49.51
C GLY A 199 -26.27 -1.36 -48.71
N ARG A 200 -27.11 -0.35 -48.96
CA ARG A 200 -27.15 0.89 -48.16
C ARG A 200 -27.52 0.60 -46.70
N HIS A 201 -28.57 -0.18 -46.46
CA HIS A 201 -29.02 -0.54 -45.11
C HIS A 201 -27.97 -1.30 -44.32
N PHE A 202 -27.30 -2.28 -44.95
CA PHE A 202 -26.22 -3.03 -44.34
C PHE A 202 -25.04 -2.13 -43.99
N SER A 203 -24.64 -1.25 -44.91
CA SER A 203 -23.55 -0.29 -44.68
C SER A 203 -23.86 0.66 -43.54
N ALA A 204 -25.09 1.18 -43.47
CA ALA A 204 -25.53 2.08 -42.40
C ALA A 204 -25.48 1.41 -41.01
N ILE A 205 -25.96 0.16 -40.90
CA ILE A 205 -25.88 -0.60 -39.65
C ILE A 205 -24.41 -0.85 -39.25
N ASN A 206 -23.54 -1.18 -40.20
CA ASN A 206 -22.13 -1.42 -39.91
C ASN A 206 -21.40 -0.15 -39.44
N VAL A 207 -21.69 1.00 -40.04
CA VAL A 207 -21.14 2.29 -39.58
C VAL A 207 -21.60 2.58 -38.15
N LEU A 208 -22.90 2.41 -37.88
CA LEU A 208 -23.47 2.60 -36.54
C LEU A 208 -22.75 1.70 -35.51
N ARG A 209 -22.70 0.39 -35.75
CA ARG A 209 -22.02 -0.57 -34.87
C ARG A 209 -20.53 -0.27 -34.70
N GLY A 210 -19.86 0.14 -35.77
CA GLY A 210 -18.45 0.53 -35.73
C GLY A 210 -18.21 1.75 -34.85
N GLU A 211 -19.09 2.75 -34.91
CA GLU A 211 -19.02 3.92 -34.04
C GLU A 211 -19.33 3.56 -32.58
N GLN A 212 -20.40 2.80 -32.34
CA GLN A 212 -20.79 2.31 -31.02
C GLN A 212 -19.65 1.52 -30.36
N GLY A 213 -19.01 0.61 -31.09
CA GLY A 213 -17.86 -0.15 -30.62
C GLY A 213 -16.66 0.73 -30.25
N ARG A 214 -16.38 1.80 -31.00
CA ARG A 214 -15.35 2.78 -30.61
C ARG A 214 -15.71 3.51 -29.32
N ARG A 215 -16.97 3.94 -29.16
CA ARG A 215 -17.44 4.63 -27.95
C ARG A 215 -17.33 3.74 -26.72
N ILE A 216 -17.71 2.46 -26.81
CA ILE A 216 -17.56 1.49 -25.72
C ILE A 216 -16.09 1.28 -25.36
N LYS A 217 -15.20 1.10 -26.34
CA LYS A 217 -13.75 0.96 -26.08
C LYS A 217 -13.18 2.17 -25.34
N LEU A 218 -13.55 3.38 -25.76
CA LEU A 218 -13.10 4.61 -25.09
C LEU A 218 -13.66 4.72 -23.66
N ARG A 219 -14.91 4.29 -23.42
CA ARG A 219 -15.48 4.26 -22.06
C ARG A 219 -14.72 3.26 -21.19
N LYS A 220 -14.51 2.02 -21.65
CA LYS A 220 -13.74 1.01 -20.92
C LYS A 220 -12.34 1.51 -20.56
N GLN A 221 -11.66 2.15 -21.51
CA GLN A 221 -10.35 2.74 -21.22
C GLN A 221 -10.38 3.83 -20.13
N ARG A 222 -11.47 4.60 -20.01
CA ARG A 222 -11.61 5.57 -18.91
C ARG A 222 -11.87 4.86 -17.59
N GLN A 223 -12.76 3.87 -17.59
CA GLN A 223 -13.06 3.03 -16.44
C GLN A 223 -11.79 2.34 -15.90
N ASP A 224 -10.95 1.78 -16.77
CA ASP A 224 -9.67 1.18 -16.39
C ASP A 224 -8.72 2.21 -15.73
N ARG A 225 -8.72 3.46 -16.20
CA ARG A 225 -7.90 4.53 -15.59
C ARG A 225 -8.41 4.92 -14.22
N GLU A 226 -9.72 5.04 -14.06
CA GLU A 226 -10.36 5.34 -12.77
C GLU A 226 -10.03 4.25 -11.73
N LEU A 227 -10.09 2.97 -12.12
CA LEU A 227 -9.67 1.85 -11.25
C LEU A 227 -8.18 1.92 -10.89
N GLN A 228 -7.32 2.25 -11.85
CA GLN A 228 -5.88 2.43 -11.58
C GLN A 228 -5.60 3.61 -10.66
N GLU A 229 -6.34 4.70 -10.80
CA GLU A 229 -6.22 5.88 -9.93
C GLU A 229 -6.68 5.55 -8.51
N LEU A 230 -7.80 4.83 -8.35
CA LEU A 230 -8.26 4.33 -7.07
C LEU A 230 -7.21 3.43 -6.40
N ALA A 231 -6.68 2.42 -7.12
CA ALA A 231 -5.65 1.52 -6.59
C ALA A 231 -4.39 2.27 -6.16
N ARG A 232 -3.97 3.31 -6.92
CA ARG A 232 -2.84 4.17 -6.54
C ARG A 232 -3.12 4.97 -5.28
N GLN A 233 -4.35 5.45 -5.11
CA GLN A 233 -4.76 6.17 -3.91
C GLN A 233 -4.77 5.25 -2.69
N GLN A 234 -5.41 4.09 -2.80
CA GLN A 234 -5.43 3.06 -1.74
C GLN A 234 -4.01 2.69 -1.32
N ARG A 235 -3.11 2.45 -2.28
CA ARG A 235 -1.71 2.14 -1.98
C ARG A 235 -0.99 3.27 -1.23
N ARG A 236 -1.30 4.53 -1.52
CA ARG A 236 -0.72 5.67 -0.79
C ARG A 236 -1.23 5.72 0.64
N GLU A 237 -2.54 5.50 0.84
CA GLU A 237 -3.17 5.49 2.16
C GLU A 237 -2.63 4.35 3.04
N GLU A 238 -2.41 3.17 2.47
CA GLU A 238 -1.72 2.05 3.14
C GLU A 238 -0.30 2.44 3.59
N LEU A 239 0.51 3.00 2.70
CA LEU A 239 1.88 3.41 3.04
C LEU A 239 1.91 4.51 4.11
N GLU A 240 0.95 5.43 4.09
CA GLU A 240 0.80 6.43 5.13
C GLU A 240 0.39 5.81 6.48
N PHE A 241 -0.50 4.84 6.46
CA PHE A 241 -0.91 4.09 7.63
C PHE A 241 0.25 3.29 8.23
N GLU A 242 1.04 2.60 7.41
CA GLU A 242 2.25 1.88 7.83
C GLU A 242 3.26 2.83 8.48
N ARG A 243 3.49 4.01 7.87
CA ARG A 243 4.34 5.05 8.46
C ARG A 243 3.83 5.51 9.82
N LYS A 244 2.52 5.76 9.96
CA LYS A 244 1.90 6.13 11.24
C LYS A 244 2.10 5.03 12.29
N CYS A 245 1.83 3.76 11.93
CA CYS A 245 2.04 2.63 12.82
C CYS A 245 3.50 2.53 13.29
N SER A 246 4.46 2.65 12.37
CA SER A 246 5.89 2.59 12.70
C SER A 246 6.33 3.73 13.65
N ALA A 247 5.78 4.93 13.47
CA ALA A 247 6.04 6.08 14.32
C ALA A 247 5.44 5.90 15.72
N GLU A 248 4.24 5.35 15.83
CA GLU A 248 3.59 5.04 17.11
C GLU A 248 4.33 3.95 17.89
N VAL A 249 4.76 2.88 17.21
CA VAL A 249 5.60 1.83 17.81
C VAL A 249 6.92 2.43 18.32
N SER A 250 7.60 3.23 17.50
CA SER A 250 8.86 3.88 17.88
C SER A 250 8.68 4.81 19.10
N LYS A 251 7.58 5.56 19.14
CA LYS A 251 7.23 6.43 20.27
C LYS A 251 6.95 5.62 21.54
N LEU A 252 6.20 4.51 21.44
CA LEU A 252 5.95 3.62 22.56
C LEU A 252 7.26 3.05 23.09
N GLU A 253 8.07 2.44 22.23
CA GLU A 253 9.37 1.85 22.61
C GLU A 253 10.33 2.87 23.22
N GLY A 254 10.40 4.10 22.68
CA GLY A 254 11.15 5.19 23.29
C GLY A 254 10.70 5.50 24.71
N GLY A 255 9.39 5.64 24.92
CA GLY A 255 8.82 5.87 26.27
C GLY A 255 9.01 4.69 27.22
N LEU A 256 8.98 3.45 26.72
CA LEU A 256 9.29 2.25 27.50
C LEU A 256 10.76 2.22 27.92
N ALA A 257 11.68 2.52 27.01
CA ALA A 257 13.12 2.58 27.28
C ALA A 257 13.47 3.65 28.31
N GLU A 258 12.84 4.83 28.25
CA GLU A 258 13.02 5.88 29.25
C GLU A 258 12.54 5.46 30.64
N LYS A 259 11.35 4.82 30.73
CA LYS A 259 10.83 4.31 32.00
C LYS A 259 11.71 3.22 32.57
N LYS A 260 12.20 2.31 31.72
CA LYS A 260 13.16 1.27 32.10
C LYS A 260 14.43 1.87 32.70
N ARG A 261 15.03 2.87 32.02
CA ARG A 261 16.24 3.57 32.49
C ARG A 261 16.03 4.26 33.85
N LYS A 262 14.87 4.90 34.05
CA LYS A 262 14.53 5.52 35.34
C LYS A 262 14.40 4.49 36.46
N LEU A 263 13.86 3.31 36.14
CA LEU A 263 13.73 2.21 37.09
C LEU A 263 15.10 1.61 37.45
N GLU A 264 15.95 1.37 36.46
CA GLU A 264 17.35 0.96 36.64
C GLU A 264 18.11 1.92 37.54
N TRP A 265 18.08 3.22 37.22
CA TRP A 265 18.76 4.24 38.02
C TRP A 265 18.26 4.26 39.47
N ARG A 266 16.95 4.13 39.67
CA ARG A 266 16.37 4.05 41.03
C ARG A 266 16.87 2.81 41.77
N TRP A 267 16.91 1.66 41.11
CA TRP A 267 17.39 0.43 41.73
C TRP A 267 18.87 0.54 42.10
N GLU A 268 19.71 1.04 41.21
CA GLU A 268 21.13 1.28 41.48
C GLU A 268 21.33 2.21 42.68
N LEU A 269 20.53 3.28 42.78
CA LEU A 269 20.57 4.19 43.93
C LEU A 269 20.16 3.49 45.24
N GLN A 270 19.12 2.65 45.21
CA GLN A 270 18.70 1.88 46.38
C GLN A 270 19.80 0.92 46.84
N MET A 271 20.45 0.24 45.89
CA MET A 271 21.57 -0.67 46.17
C MET A 271 22.78 0.08 46.72
N ALA A 272 23.13 1.24 46.16
CA ALA A 272 24.23 2.07 46.65
C ALA A 272 23.97 2.61 48.08
N LEU A 273 22.72 3.00 48.38
CA LEU A 273 22.34 3.41 49.74
C LEU A 273 22.43 2.27 50.74
N LEU A 274 22.05 1.05 50.34
CA LEU A 274 22.17 -0.14 51.18
C LEU A 274 23.65 -0.50 51.42
N ALA A 275 24.48 -0.49 50.38
CA ALA A 275 25.93 -0.67 50.49
C ALA A 275 26.56 0.34 51.48
N LYS A 276 26.18 1.63 51.37
CA LYS A 276 26.66 2.67 52.28
C LYS A 276 26.23 2.45 53.73
N LYS A 277 25.01 1.96 53.97
CA LYS A 277 24.54 1.65 55.33
C LYS A 277 25.32 0.49 55.95
N LEU A 278 25.57 -0.57 55.18
CA LEU A 278 26.36 -1.71 55.64
C LEU A 278 27.80 -1.29 55.95
N TRP A 279 28.40 -0.46 55.09
CA TRP A 279 29.72 0.12 55.32
C TRP A 279 29.82 0.89 56.65
N GLN A 280 28.82 1.71 56.97
CA GLN A 280 28.78 2.49 58.21
C GLN A 280 28.58 1.61 59.46
N ALA A 281 27.91 0.46 59.33
CA ALA A 281 27.63 -0.44 60.44
C ALA A 281 28.81 -1.38 60.77
N GLU A 282 29.53 -1.86 59.74
CA GLU A 282 30.59 -2.87 59.90
C GLU A 282 32.03 -2.29 59.84
N GLY A 283 32.21 -1.02 59.49
CA GLY A 283 33.49 -0.30 59.63
C GLY A 283 34.65 -0.81 58.78
N GLY A 284 34.42 -1.73 57.84
CA GLY A 284 35.50 -2.42 57.10
C GLY A 284 35.27 -2.69 55.62
N MET A 285 34.17 -2.23 55.02
CA MET A 285 33.93 -2.44 53.59
C MET A 285 34.71 -1.40 52.75
N GLU A 286 35.07 -1.71 51.51
CA GLU A 286 35.73 -0.73 50.64
C GLU A 286 34.74 0.34 50.11
N GLU A 287 35.22 1.58 49.93
CA GLU A 287 34.39 2.76 49.61
C GLU A 287 33.67 2.69 48.25
N ASN A 288 33.99 1.69 47.40
CA ASN A 288 33.52 1.60 46.00
C ASN A 288 32.76 0.29 45.64
N PHE A 289 32.28 -0.50 46.61
CA PHE A 289 31.58 -1.74 46.31
C PHE A 289 30.17 -1.51 45.71
N ARG A 290 29.94 -1.99 44.47
CA ARG A 290 28.64 -1.86 43.78
C ARG A 290 27.82 -3.15 43.90
N LEU A 291 26.75 -3.09 44.68
CA LEU A 291 25.86 -4.23 44.86
C LEU A 291 25.08 -4.57 43.57
N PRO A 292 24.97 -5.87 43.19
CA PRO A 292 24.18 -6.30 42.05
C PRO A 292 22.70 -5.95 42.20
N THR A 293 22.12 -5.38 41.15
CA THR A 293 20.68 -5.07 41.05
C THR A 293 19.91 -6.24 40.43
N ALA A 294 18.59 -6.30 40.62
CA ALA A 294 17.73 -7.26 39.92
C ALA A 294 17.99 -7.27 38.40
N LYS A 295 18.31 -8.45 37.86
CA LYS A 295 18.62 -8.62 36.44
C LYS A 295 17.35 -8.50 35.59
N TRP A 296 17.46 -7.79 34.47
CA TRP A 296 16.45 -7.74 33.40
C TRP A 296 16.37 -9.02 32.57
N THR A 297 17.10 -10.07 32.95
CA THR A 297 17.00 -11.37 32.30
C THR A 297 15.57 -11.86 32.46
N ALA A 298 14.78 -11.60 31.43
CA ALA A 298 13.65 -12.42 31.14
C ALA A 298 14.21 -13.84 31.00
N SER A 299 13.82 -14.75 31.90
CA SER A 299 13.43 -16.04 31.37
C SER A 299 12.39 -15.69 30.32
N GLU A 300 12.72 -15.85 29.03
CA GLU A 300 11.91 -15.37 27.93
C GLU A 300 10.63 -16.22 27.81
N PRO A 301 9.43 -15.65 27.99
CA PRO A 301 8.26 -16.08 27.24
C PRO A 301 7.96 -15.07 26.11
N GLY A 302 8.99 -14.42 25.56
CA GLY A 302 8.85 -13.33 24.59
C GLY A 302 9.34 -13.63 23.17
N ARG A 303 10.24 -14.61 23.00
CA ARG A 303 10.78 -14.97 21.67
C ARG A 303 9.79 -15.76 20.79
N LEU A 304 8.67 -16.21 21.36
CA LEU A 304 7.62 -16.91 20.61
C LEU A 304 6.58 -15.98 19.98
N VAL A 305 6.44 -14.72 20.44
CA VAL A 305 5.43 -13.81 19.88
C VAL A 305 5.95 -13.05 18.66
N SER A 306 7.26 -12.76 18.57
CA SER A 306 7.86 -12.18 17.37
C SER A 306 7.82 -13.16 16.18
N ALA A 307 8.09 -14.44 16.43
CA ALA A 307 8.01 -15.47 15.39
C ALA A 307 6.56 -15.74 14.94
N SER A 308 5.58 -15.61 15.84
CA SER A 308 4.16 -15.77 15.49
C SER A 308 3.62 -14.56 14.72
N ALA A 309 4.07 -13.34 15.02
CA ALA A 309 3.67 -12.15 14.28
C ALA A 309 4.32 -12.08 12.89
N GLU A 310 5.57 -12.53 12.74
CA GLU A 310 6.22 -12.67 11.42
C GLU A 310 5.58 -13.81 10.60
N LEU A 311 5.22 -14.94 11.22
CA LEU A 311 4.47 -16.00 10.52
C LEU A 311 3.07 -15.57 10.06
N ILE A 312 2.35 -14.76 10.85
CA ILE A 312 1.01 -14.29 10.47
C ILE A 312 1.08 -13.25 9.33
N VAL A 313 2.15 -12.46 9.26
CA VAL A 313 2.37 -11.53 8.15
C VAL A 313 2.77 -12.28 6.88
N ASP A 314 3.61 -13.31 6.98
CA ASP A 314 4.01 -14.13 5.83
C ASP A 314 2.85 -15.01 5.30
N GLU A 315 2.00 -15.55 6.19
CA GLU A 315 0.81 -16.32 5.79
C GLU A 315 -0.29 -15.43 5.17
N ALA A 316 -0.42 -14.17 5.63
CA ALA A 316 -1.32 -13.20 5.01
C ALA A 316 -0.84 -12.76 3.62
N ILE A 317 0.48 -12.56 3.45
CA ILE A 317 1.09 -12.24 2.15
C ILE A 317 0.97 -13.43 1.18
N GLU A 318 1.13 -14.67 1.66
CA GLU A 318 0.90 -15.88 0.84
C GLU A 318 -0.57 -16.02 0.43
N MET A 319 -1.53 -15.77 1.34
CA MET A 319 -2.96 -15.82 1.04
C MET A 319 -3.38 -14.75 0.01
N GLU A 320 -2.83 -13.54 0.12
CA GLU A 320 -3.10 -12.44 -0.82
C GLU A 320 -2.46 -12.71 -2.20
N SER A 321 -1.28 -13.33 -2.23
CA SER A 321 -0.66 -13.79 -3.49
C SER A 321 -1.44 -14.93 -4.16
N GLN A 322 -2.06 -15.82 -3.39
CA GLN A 322 -2.90 -16.90 -3.89
C GLN A 322 -4.27 -16.42 -4.38
N ALA A 323 -4.83 -15.37 -3.77
CA ALA A 323 -6.04 -14.71 -4.23
C ALA A 323 -5.81 -14.02 -5.59
N ALA A 324 -4.73 -13.21 -5.71
CA ALA A 324 -4.35 -12.57 -6.96
C ALA A 324 -4.05 -13.59 -8.09
N ALA A 325 -3.46 -14.74 -7.76
CA ALA A 325 -3.19 -15.81 -8.74
C ALA A 325 -4.44 -16.58 -9.19
N ARG A 326 -5.53 -16.59 -8.39
CA ARG A 326 -6.80 -17.22 -8.77
C ARG A 326 -7.63 -16.34 -9.69
N GLU A 327 -7.59 -15.02 -9.51
CA GLU A 327 -8.26 -14.08 -10.41
C GLU A 327 -7.65 -14.08 -11.82
N PHE A 328 -6.34 -14.32 -11.94
CA PHE A 328 -5.68 -14.42 -13.25
C PHE A 328 -5.96 -15.74 -14.01
N LYS A 329 -6.57 -16.73 -13.36
CA LYS A 329 -6.81 -18.07 -13.95
C LYS A 329 -8.26 -18.28 -14.41
N VAL A 330 -9.13 -17.28 -14.20
CA VAL A 330 -10.57 -17.31 -14.55
C VAL A 330 -10.93 -16.30 -15.66
N GLY A 331 -9.99 -15.45 -16.09
CA GLY A 331 -10.13 -14.61 -17.30
C GLY A 331 -9.58 -15.27 -18.55
#